data_AF-A0A1B1MVH3-F1
#
_entry.id   AF-A0A1B1MVH3-F1
#
_cell.length_a   1.000
_cell.length_b   1.000
_cell.length_c   1.000
_cell.angle_alpha   90.00
_cell.angle_beta   90.00
_cell.angle_gamma   90.00
#
_symmetry.space_group_name_H-M   'P 1'
#
loop_
_entity.id
_entity.type
_entity.pdbx_description
1 polymer ?
#
loop_
_entity_poly.entity_id
_entity_poly.type
_entity_poly.pdbx_seq_one_letter_code
_entity_poly.pdbx_strand_id
1 'polypeptide(L)'
;MTKEKKIDLLNSMFVTEYDCSGGVLDYCLIENKPDHIEKLLKIAVPKAEIDKAISKDGKEINISGFVFSYSEAEWYQNEEFLGYTP
;
A
#
# COMPACT_ATOMS: atom_id res chain seq x y z
N MET A 1 11.31 -0.72 12.23
CA MET A 1 11.37 -1.65 11.08
C MET A 1 12.23 -1.01 10.01
N THR A 2 13.01 -1.77 9.24
CA THR A 2 13.81 -1.21 8.12
C THR A 2 12.92 -0.89 6.92
N LYS A 3 13.39 -0.04 6.00
CA LYS A 3 12.74 0.28 4.71
C LYS A 3 12.38 -0.99 3.94
N GLU A 4 13.35 -1.88 3.72
CA GLU A 4 13.15 -3.15 3.01
C GLU A 4 12.04 -3.99 3.62
N LYS A 5 12.03 -4.15 4.95
CA LYS A 5 10.97 -4.91 5.64
C LYS A 5 9.58 -4.29 5.51
N LYS A 6 9.48 -2.96 5.40
CA LYS A 6 8.20 -2.28 5.14
C LYS A 6 7.71 -2.59 3.73
N ILE A 7 8.60 -2.52 2.75
CA ILE A 7 8.31 -2.80 1.35
C ILE A 7 7.94 -4.29 1.17
N ASP A 8 8.67 -5.21 1.78
CA ASP A 8 8.33 -6.64 1.77
C ASP A 8 6.93 -6.91 2.34
N LEU A 9 6.57 -6.22 3.43
CA LEU A 9 5.24 -6.32 4.01
C LEU A 9 4.16 -5.76 3.07
N LEU A 10 4.42 -4.66 2.36
CA LEU A 10 3.53 -4.15 1.33
C LEU A 10 3.31 -5.16 0.21
N ASN A 11 4.41 -5.67 -0.36
CA ASN A 11 4.38 -6.62 -1.48
C ASN A 11 3.79 -7.99 -1.07
N SER A 12 3.68 -8.27 0.24
CA SER A 12 2.99 -9.45 0.76
C SER A 12 1.46 -9.31 0.84
N MET A 13 0.91 -8.13 0.52
CA MET A 13 -0.53 -7.91 0.45
C MET A 13 -1.00 -8.09 -1.00
N PHE A 14 -2.09 -8.83 -1.17
CA PHE A 14 -2.65 -9.05 -2.50
C PHE A 14 -3.32 -7.77 -3.00
N VAL A 15 -2.83 -7.24 -4.11
CA VAL A 15 -3.44 -6.13 -4.86
C VAL A 15 -4.61 -6.66 -5.66
N THR A 16 -5.80 -6.13 -5.42
CA THR A 16 -7.03 -6.52 -6.12
C THR A 16 -7.17 -5.79 -7.45
N GLU A 17 -6.79 -4.51 -7.48
CA GLU A 17 -6.87 -3.64 -8.66
C GLU A 17 -5.85 -2.51 -8.54
N TYR A 18 -5.26 -2.08 -9.65
CA TYR A 18 -4.40 -0.90 -9.69
C TYR A 18 -4.45 -0.25 -11.06
N ASP A 19 -4.12 1.04 -11.12
CA ASP A 19 -3.91 1.76 -12.37
C ASP A 19 -2.68 2.65 -12.28
N CYS A 20 -1.91 2.66 -13.36
CA CYS A 20 -0.70 3.43 -13.50
C CYS A 20 -0.71 4.17 -14.84
N SER A 21 -0.98 5.47 -14.82
CA SER A 21 -0.93 6.32 -16.01
C SER A 21 0.31 7.21 -16.03
N GLY A 22 1.05 7.19 -17.14
CA GLY A 22 2.18 8.11 -17.35
C GLY A 22 3.31 8.00 -16.30
N GLY A 23 3.44 6.86 -15.61
CA GLY A 23 4.42 6.66 -14.54
C GLY A 23 3.95 7.10 -13.15
N VAL A 24 2.68 7.45 -12.99
CA VAL A 24 2.05 7.79 -11.70
C VAL A 24 1.11 6.65 -11.31
N LEU A 25 1.16 6.24 -10.04
CA LEU A 25 0.19 5.31 -9.46
C LEU A 25 -1.09 6.08 -9.14
N ASP A 26 -2.14 5.90 -9.96
CA ASP A 26 -3.42 6.58 -9.77
C ASP A 26 -4.19 5.99 -8.59
N TYR A 27 -4.31 4.66 -8.57
CA TYR A 27 -4.85 3.92 -7.44
C TYR A 27 -4.23 2.53 -7.30
N CYS A 28 -4.27 2.01 -6.07
CA CYS A 28 -3.88 0.65 -5.75
C CYS A 28 -4.80 0.17 -4.64
N LEU A 29 -5.61 -0.83 -4.95
CA LEU A 29 -6.61 -1.41 -4.07
C LEU A 29 -6.09 -2.73 -3.54
N ILE A 30 -6.28 -2.94 -2.23
CA ILE A 30 -6.07 -4.24 -1.59
C ILE A 30 -7.36 -4.66 -0.90
N GLU A 31 -7.52 -5.96 -0.67
CA GLU A 31 -8.65 -6.49 0.08
C GLU A 31 -8.69 -5.94 1.52
N ASN A 32 -9.86 -5.50 1.98
CA ASN A 32 -10.08 -5.10 3.37
C ASN A 32 -10.25 -6.32 4.27
N LYS A 33 -9.14 -6.88 4.75
CA LYS A 33 -9.12 -8.00 5.69
C LYS A 33 -8.19 -7.76 6.89
N PRO A 34 -8.43 -8.43 8.04
CA PRO A 34 -7.64 -8.22 9.26
C PRO A 34 -6.12 -8.33 9.05
N ASP A 35 -5.65 -9.33 8.29
CA ASP A 35 -4.21 -9.51 8.01
C ASP A 35 -3.59 -8.30 7.30
N HIS A 36 -4.28 -7.72 6.31
CA HIS A 36 -3.80 -6.54 5.59
C HIS A 36 -3.76 -5.31 6.51
N ILE A 37 -4.80 -5.12 7.34
CA ILE A 37 -4.83 -4.03 8.32
C ILE A 37 -3.66 -4.17 9.31
N GLU A 38 -3.39 -5.37 9.82
CA GLU A 38 -2.26 -5.62 10.73
C GLU A 38 -0.92 -5.31 10.06
N LYS A 39 -0.73 -5.67 8.78
CA LYS A 39 0.48 -5.34 8.02
C LYS A 39 0.64 -3.83 7.86
N LEU A 40 -0.43 -3.10 7.51
CA LEU A 40 -0.42 -1.64 7.42
C LEU A 40 -0.05 -0.98 8.76
N LEU A 41 -0.63 -1.47 9.87
CA LEU A 41 -0.28 -0.99 11.22
C LEU A 41 1.19 -1.27 11.56
N LYS A 42 1.75 -2.43 11.16
CA LYS A 42 3.19 -2.74 11.33
C LYS A 42 4.10 -1.80 10.54
N ILE A 43 3.62 -1.29 9.40
CA ILE A 43 4.30 -0.27 8.59
C ILE A 43 4.15 1.15 9.20
N ALA A 44 3.50 1.25 10.36
CA ALA A 44 3.22 2.49 11.09
C ALA A 44 2.20 3.41 10.39
N VAL A 45 1.35 2.86 9.52
CA VAL A 45 0.18 3.59 9.01
C VAL A 45 -0.83 3.77 10.15
N PRO A 46 -1.25 5.01 10.48
CA PRO A 46 -2.25 5.24 11.51
C PRO A 46 -3.59 4.61 11.14
N LYS A 47 -4.29 4.02 12.13
CA LYS A 47 -5.62 3.40 11.90
C LYS A 47 -6.61 4.36 11.23
N ALA A 48 -6.57 5.65 11.61
CA ALA A 48 -7.42 6.67 11.02
C ALA A 48 -7.16 6.92 9.52
N GLU A 49 -5.93 6.73 9.04
CA GLU A 49 -5.63 6.81 7.60
C GLU A 49 -6.16 5.59 6.86
N ILE A 50 -6.01 4.40 7.46
CA ILE A 50 -6.60 3.16 6.93
C ILE A 50 -8.13 3.30 6.81
N ASP A 51 -8.80 3.79 7.86
CA ASP A 51 -10.26 3.93 7.89
C ASP A 51 -10.79 4.89 6.83
N LYS A 52 -10.08 5.99 6.55
CA LYS A 52 -10.45 6.93 5.49
C LYS A 52 -10.24 6.36 4.08
N ALA A 53 -9.36 5.39 3.94
CA ALA A 53 -9.00 4.77 2.68
C ALA A 53 -9.86 3.55 2.33
N ILE A 54 -10.69 3.07 3.26
CA ILE A 54 -11.65 2.00 2.99
C ILE A 54 -12.65 2.48 1.93
N SER A 55 -12.89 1.64 0.92
CA SER A 55 -13.85 1.88 -0.15
C SER A 55 -15.27 2.07 0.41
N LYS A 56 -16.15 2.70 -0.37
CA LYS A 56 -17.54 2.96 0.06
C LYS A 56 -18.33 1.68 0.38
N ASP A 57 -18.01 0.57 -0.29
CA ASP A 57 -18.64 -0.72 -0.06
C ASP A 57 -17.96 -1.55 1.05
N GLY A 58 -16.87 -1.02 1.62
CA GLY A 58 -16.14 -1.62 2.74
C GLY A 58 -15.26 -2.81 2.36
N LYS A 59 -15.13 -3.15 1.08
CA LYS A 59 -14.44 -4.37 0.64
C LYS A 59 -12.95 -4.19 0.38
N GLU A 60 -12.52 -2.97 0.10
CA GLU A 60 -11.16 -2.66 -0.34
C GLU A 60 -10.58 -1.48 0.43
N ILE A 61 -9.26 -1.35 0.38
CA ILE A 61 -8.51 -0.23 0.94
C ILE A 61 -7.68 0.35 -0.19
N ASN A 62 -7.88 1.64 -0.49
CA ASN A 62 -7.03 2.33 -1.46
C ASN A 62 -5.74 2.82 -0.78
N ILE A 63 -4.64 2.14 -1.05
CA ILE A 63 -3.36 2.43 -0.41
C ILE A 63 -2.55 3.51 -1.15
N SER A 64 -2.89 3.88 -2.39
CA SER A 64 -2.10 4.84 -3.18
C SER A 64 -1.92 6.20 -2.50
N GLY A 65 -2.91 6.62 -1.71
CA GLY A 65 -2.90 7.91 -1.03
C GLY A 65 -1.91 8.04 0.13
N PHE A 66 -1.36 6.94 0.63
CA PHE A 66 -0.47 6.98 1.79
C PHE A 66 0.70 6.01 1.75
N VAL A 67 0.68 5.02 0.85
CA VAL A 67 1.63 3.89 0.86
C VAL A 67 3.09 4.34 0.78
N PHE A 68 3.41 5.32 -0.08
CA PHE A 68 4.77 5.84 -0.24
C PHE A 68 5.27 6.56 1.02
N SER A 69 4.40 7.30 1.71
CA SER A 69 4.74 8.08 2.91
C SER A 69 5.17 7.21 4.09
N TYR A 70 4.57 6.02 4.24
CA TYR A 70 4.81 5.16 5.40
C TYR A 70 5.80 4.02 5.13
N SER A 71 5.87 3.55 3.88
CA SER A 71 6.77 2.46 3.50
C SER A 71 8.16 2.89 3.03
N GLU A 72 8.31 4.17 2.66
CA GLU A 72 9.52 4.70 2.02
C GLU A 72 9.80 4.05 0.64
N ALA A 73 8.80 3.38 0.05
CA ALA A 73 8.82 3.03 -1.36
C ALA A 73 8.88 4.31 -2.21
N GLU A 74 9.46 4.18 -3.41
CA GLU A 74 9.63 5.30 -4.34
C GLU A 74 9.00 5.03 -5.70
N TRP A 75 8.81 3.75 -6.03
CA TRP A 75 8.21 3.33 -7.29
C TRP A 75 7.21 2.21 -7.06
N TYR A 76 6.29 2.07 -8.00
CA TYR A 76 5.42 0.90 -8.13
C TYR A 76 5.50 0.41 -9.57
N GLN A 77 5.93 -0.84 -9.75
CA GLN A 77 6.16 -1.43 -11.06
C GLN A 77 5.93 -2.94 -10.99
N ASN A 78 5.30 -3.51 -12.01
CA ASN A 78 5.03 -4.95 -12.08
C ASN A 78 4.36 -5.51 -10.81
N GLU A 79 3.40 -4.76 -10.25
CA GLU A 79 2.67 -5.14 -9.03
C GLU A 79 3.50 -5.12 -7.74
N GLU A 80 4.69 -4.53 -7.77
CA GLU A 80 5.58 -4.43 -6.63
C GLU A 80 5.94 -2.99 -6.31
N PHE A 81 5.96 -2.67 -5.02
CA PHE A 81 6.57 -1.47 -4.48
C PHE A 81 8.08 -1.66 -4.42
N LEU A 82 8.83 -0.66 -4.90
CA LEU A 82 10.29 -0.69 -4.97
C LEU A 82 10.87 0.50 -4.20
N GLY A 83 11.96 0.25 -3.48
CA GLY A 83 12.81 1.31 -2.95
C GLY A 83 13.80 1.80 -4.01
N TYR A 84 14.38 2.98 -3.83
CA TYR A 84 15.50 3.41 -4.66
C TYR A 84 16.66 2.42 -4.60
N THR A 85 17.03 1.93 -5.76
CA THR A 85 18.27 1.22 -6.03
C THR A 85 19.12 2.13 -6.91
N PRO A 86 20.29 2.62 -6.43
CA PRO A 86 21.18 3.46 -7.21
C PRO A 86 21.81 2.74 -8.41
#